data_AF-A0A530X9R9-F1
#
_entry.id   AF-A0A530X9R9-F1
#
_cell.length_a   1.000
_cell.length_b   1.000
_cell.length_c   1.000
_cell.angle_alpha   90.00
_cell.angle_beta   90.00
_cell.angle_gamma   90.00
#
_symmetry.space_group_name_H-M   'P 1'
#
loop_
_entity.id
_entity.type
_entity.pdbx_description
1 polymer ?
#
loop_
_entity_poly.entity_id
_entity_poly.type
_entity_poly.pdbx_seq_one_letter_code
_entity_poly.pdbx_strand_id
1 'polypeptide(L)'
;MSTHTAVLERDITPQGSDYEIVRRAIEKISLDYRDQPSLEELAEEVGETPTGLQKLFTRWAGLSPKAFLQAVTLDHARRLLDSGMPLLETSFELGMSGPGRLHDLFVTHEAMSPGDYKTRGAGLTIRYGYHPSPFGTALIMATDRGLAGLAFSDPGEERAAFADMSSRWPNANYVEDMAATGPYAARIFDPTLWRPDQPLHVVMIGTDFQVRVWEALLNIPMGKARTYSSIAASIGAPSASRAVGAANGANPLSFVVPCHRAIGKSGDLTGYHWGLTRKRAILGWEAGQVST
;
A
#
# COMPACT_ATOMS: atom_id res chain seq x y z
N MET A 1 28.87 25.62 -13.41
CA MET A 1 27.60 24.91 -13.65
C MET A 1 27.89 23.43 -13.55
N SER A 2 27.72 22.84 -12.36
CA SER A 2 27.99 21.41 -12.14
C SER A 2 26.68 20.65 -12.24
N THR A 3 26.56 19.87 -13.31
CA THR A 3 25.52 18.88 -13.52
C THR A 3 25.62 17.84 -12.41
N HIS A 4 24.60 17.76 -11.54
CA HIS A 4 24.49 16.69 -10.55
C HIS A 4 24.20 15.38 -11.28
N THR A 5 25.25 14.60 -11.53
CA THR A 5 25.13 13.20 -11.97
C THR A 5 24.42 12.42 -10.86
N ALA A 6 23.27 11.83 -11.17
CA ALA A 6 22.55 10.96 -10.25
C ALA A 6 23.44 9.75 -9.91
N VAL A 7 23.90 9.66 -8.66
CA VAL A 7 24.66 8.51 -8.17
C VAL A 7 23.66 7.41 -7.83
N LEU A 8 23.66 6.35 -8.63
CA LEU A 8 22.85 5.15 -8.40
C LEU A 8 23.50 4.32 -7.28
N GLU A 9 22.74 4.01 -6.22
CA GLU A 9 23.21 3.24 -5.05
C GLU A 9 23.53 1.76 -5.38
N ARG A 10 23.08 1.28 -6.55
CA ARG A 10 23.46 0.01 -7.16
C ARG A 10 23.91 0.29 -8.58
N ASP A 11 25.01 -0.35 -8.99
CA ASP A 11 25.43 -0.29 -10.38
C ASP A 11 24.40 -1.04 -11.26
N ILE A 12 23.51 -0.27 -11.87
CA ILE A 12 22.53 -0.72 -12.87
C ILE A 12 23.00 -0.43 -14.29
N THR A 13 24.28 -0.02 -14.45
CA THR A 13 24.85 0.27 -15.76
C THR A 13 24.70 -0.99 -16.62
N PRO A 14 23.98 -0.92 -17.75
CA PRO A 14 23.80 -2.08 -18.61
C PRO A 14 25.16 -2.65 -19.00
N GLN A 15 25.40 -3.93 -18.72
CA GLN A 15 26.59 -4.61 -19.21
C GLN A 15 26.22 -5.29 -20.53
N GLY A 16 26.98 -5.02 -21.60
CA GLY A 16 26.73 -5.63 -22.91
C GLY A 16 25.31 -5.36 -23.42
N SER A 17 24.56 -6.42 -23.74
CA SER A 17 23.22 -6.38 -24.32
C SER A 17 22.07 -6.30 -23.30
N ASP A 18 22.36 -6.19 -22.00
CA ASP A 18 21.36 -6.24 -20.91
C ASP A 18 20.19 -5.27 -21.11
N TYR A 19 20.48 -4.02 -21.50
CA TYR A 19 19.45 -3.00 -21.76
C TYR A 19 18.50 -3.44 -22.86
N GLU A 20 19.06 -3.95 -23.97
CA GLU A 20 18.27 -4.31 -25.14
C GLU A 20 17.40 -5.54 -24.87
N ILE A 21 17.92 -6.51 -24.11
CA ILE A 21 17.17 -7.68 -23.66
C ILE A 21 15.97 -7.27 -22.79
N VAL A 22 16.21 -6.43 -21.77
CA VAL A 22 15.12 -5.99 -20.87
C VAL A 22 14.13 -5.07 -21.59
N ARG A 23 14.60 -4.16 -22.46
CA ARG A 23 13.77 -3.30 -23.29
C ARG A 23 12.82 -4.13 -24.17
N ARG A 24 13.34 -5.15 -24.86
CA ARG A 24 12.52 -6.04 -25.71
C ARG A 24 11.54 -6.88 -24.90
N ALA A 25 11.94 -7.38 -23.72
CA ALA A 25 11.02 -8.08 -22.83
C ALA A 25 9.88 -7.16 -22.32
N ILE A 26 10.19 -5.92 -21.95
CA ILE A 26 9.18 -4.92 -21.55
C ILE A 26 8.26 -4.57 -22.72
N GLU A 27 8.81 -4.37 -23.91
CA GLU A 27 8.06 -4.07 -25.13
C GLU A 27 7.09 -5.21 -25.45
N LYS A 28 7.56 -6.47 -25.41
CA LYS A 28 6.75 -7.66 -25.61
C LYS A 28 5.62 -7.75 -24.58
N ILE A 29 5.92 -7.59 -23.29
CA ILE A 29 4.89 -7.60 -22.24
C ILE A 29 3.90 -6.45 -22.45
N SER A 30 4.33 -5.28 -22.88
CA SER A 30 3.45 -4.11 -23.01
C SER A 30 2.53 -4.19 -24.23
N LEU A 31 3.00 -4.78 -25.33
CA LEU A 31 2.23 -4.95 -26.57
C LEU A 31 1.32 -6.18 -26.50
N ASP A 32 1.82 -7.28 -25.94
CA ASP A 32 1.19 -8.60 -26.02
C ASP A 32 0.70 -9.09 -24.64
N TYR A 33 0.46 -8.19 -23.68
CA TYR A 33 -0.02 -8.58 -22.33
C TYR A 33 -1.29 -9.44 -22.38
N ARG A 34 -2.12 -9.27 -23.42
CA ARG A 34 -3.37 -10.04 -23.60
C ARG A 34 -3.11 -11.53 -23.77
N ASP A 35 -1.99 -11.90 -24.37
CA ASP A 35 -1.67 -13.32 -24.57
C ASP A 35 -1.14 -13.96 -23.27
N GLN A 36 -0.95 -13.17 -22.21
CA GLN A 36 -0.41 -13.58 -20.91
C GLN A 36 0.88 -14.41 -21.06
N PRO A 37 1.91 -13.86 -21.74
CA PRO A 37 3.07 -14.64 -22.15
C PRO A 37 3.82 -15.23 -20.95
N SER A 38 4.24 -16.48 -21.09
CA SER A 38 4.98 -17.19 -20.06
C SER A 38 6.42 -16.66 -19.94
N LEU A 39 7.10 -17.00 -18.85
CA LEU A 39 8.50 -16.62 -18.68
C LEU A 39 9.38 -17.30 -19.75
N GLU A 40 9.01 -18.51 -20.18
CA GLU A 40 9.67 -19.26 -21.23
C GLU A 40 9.53 -18.56 -22.59
N GLU A 41 8.33 -18.12 -22.95
CA GLU A 41 8.08 -17.40 -24.20
C GLU A 41 8.82 -16.06 -24.24
N LEU A 42 8.81 -15.32 -23.12
CA LEU A 42 9.56 -14.07 -23.01
C LEU A 42 11.08 -14.28 -23.10
N ALA A 43 11.58 -15.39 -22.55
CA ALA A 43 13.00 -15.72 -22.59
C ALA A 43 13.44 -16.13 -24.00
N GLU A 44 12.63 -16.94 -24.70
CA GLU A 44 12.89 -17.33 -26.09
C GLU A 44 12.94 -16.10 -27.02
N GLU A 45 11.99 -15.17 -26.89
CA GLU A 45 11.93 -13.94 -27.68
C GLU A 45 13.21 -13.10 -27.61
N VAL A 46 13.81 -13.04 -26.41
CA VAL A 46 15.00 -12.21 -26.16
C VAL A 46 16.30 -13.01 -26.21
N GLY A 47 16.24 -14.30 -26.56
CA GLY A 47 17.41 -15.17 -26.68
C GLY A 47 18.07 -15.52 -25.35
N GLU A 48 17.29 -15.57 -24.27
CA GLU A 48 17.75 -15.86 -22.91
C GLU A 48 17.17 -17.16 -22.36
N THR A 49 17.76 -17.64 -21.26
CA THR A 49 17.13 -18.70 -20.46
C THR A 49 16.07 -18.10 -19.53
N PRO A 50 14.99 -18.83 -19.15
CA PRO A 50 13.98 -18.32 -18.22
C PRO A 50 14.58 -17.80 -16.90
N THR A 51 15.53 -18.54 -16.33
CA THR A 51 16.25 -18.14 -15.12
C THR A 51 17.15 -16.92 -15.35
N GLY A 52 17.79 -16.85 -16.51
CA GLY A 52 18.62 -15.71 -16.93
C GLY A 52 17.80 -14.43 -17.04
N LEU A 53 16.71 -14.48 -17.81
CA LEU A 53 15.76 -13.38 -17.96
C LEU A 53 15.16 -12.96 -16.61
N GLN A 54 14.72 -13.91 -15.78
CA GLN A 54 14.19 -13.62 -14.45
C GLN A 54 15.18 -12.81 -13.60
N LYS A 55 16.44 -13.25 -13.51
CA LYS A 55 17.48 -12.56 -12.73
C LYS A 55 17.83 -11.20 -13.33
N LEU A 56 18.03 -11.14 -14.64
CA LEU A 56 18.36 -9.93 -15.37
C LEU A 56 17.26 -8.87 -15.21
N PHE A 57 16.01 -9.24 -15.50
CA PHE A 57 14.86 -8.36 -15.41
C PHE A 57 14.62 -7.91 -13.96
N THR A 58 14.74 -8.79 -12.97
CA THR A 58 14.60 -8.40 -11.55
C THR A 58 15.72 -7.45 -11.11
N ARG A 59 16.96 -7.69 -11.54
CA ARG A 59 18.09 -6.81 -11.24
C ARG A 59 17.90 -5.43 -11.87
N TRP A 60 17.37 -5.38 -13.09
CA TRP A 60 17.28 -4.15 -13.88
C TRP A 60 16.00 -3.34 -13.62
N ALA A 61 14.84 -4.00 -13.58
CA ALA A 61 13.52 -3.39 -13.38
C ALA A 61 13.04 -3.38 -11.91
N GLY A 62 13.74 -4.09 -11.00
CA GLY A 62 13.40 -4.16 -9.58
C GLY A 62 12.25 -5.11 -9.22
N LEU A 63 11.70 -5.83 -10.21
CA LEU A 63 10.57 -6.75 -10.09
C LEU A 63 10.68 -7.85 -11.15
N SER A 64 10.00 -8.98 -10.96
CA SER A 64 10.07 -10.10 -11.92
C SER A 64 9.27 -9.83 -13.20
N PRO A 65 9.57 -10.49 -14.34
CA PRO A 65 8.76 -10.37 -15.57
C PRO A 65 7.28 -10.67 -15.31
N LYS A 66 6.99 -11.69 -14.49
CA LYS A 66 5.61 -12.04 -14.09
C LYS A 66 4.94 -10.93 -13.28
N ALA A 67 5.63 -10.34 -12.31
CA ALA A 67 5.11 -9.22 -11.53
C ALA A 67 4.88 -7.98 -12.42
N PHE A 68 5.73 -7.76 -13.43
CA PHE A 68 5.55 -6.69 -14.40
C PHE A 68 4.30 -6.90 -15.26
N LEU A 69 4.14 -8.10 -15.82
CA LEU A 69 2.96 -8.48 -16.61
C LEU A 69 1.68 -8.33 -15.77
N GLN A 70 1.70 -8.76 -14.51
CA GLN A 70 0.59 -8.59 -13.59
C GLN A 70 0.26 -7.11 -13.33
N ALA A 71 1.27 -6.26 -13.14
CA ALA A 71 1.08 -4.83 -12.95
C ALA A 71 0.52 -4.12 -14.20
N VAL A 72 1.02 -4.45 -15.39
CA VAL A 72 0.50 -3.93 -16.67
C VAL A 72 -0.95 -4.38 -16.87
N THR A 73 -1.24 -5.67 -16.62
CA THR A 73 -2.58 -6.24 -16.74
C THR A 73 -3.56 -5.55 -15.78
N LEU A 74 -3.16 -5.33 -14.52
CA LEU A 74 -3.96 -4.64 -13.51
C LEU A 74 -4.23 -3.18 -13.90
N ASP A 75 -3.23 -2.48 -14.42
CA ASP A 75 -3.35 -1.11 -14.88
C ASP A 75 -4.33 -0.96 -16.05
N HIS A 76 -4.30 -1.90 -17.01
CA HIS A 76 -5.31 -1.98 -18.06
C HIS A 76 -6.69 -2.35 -17.51
N ALA A 77 -6.77 -3.27 -16.54
CA ALA A 77 -8.03 -3.63 -15.90
C ALA A 77 -8.69 -2.41 -15.26
N ARG A 78 -7.93 -1.58 -14.54
CA ARG A 78 -8.44 -0.34 -13.94
C ARG A 78 -9.02 0.60 -14.99
N ARG A 79 -8.29 0.87 -16.08
CA ARG A 79 -8.79 1.72 -17.18
C ARG A 79 -10.09 1.21 -17.80
N LEU A 80 -10.22 -0.10 -17.97
CA LEU A 80 -11.43 -0.72 -18.54
C LEU A 80 -12.60 -0.69 -17.55
N LEU A 81 -12.35 -0.94 -16.27
CA LEU A 81 -13.39 -0.86 -15.24
C LEU A 81 -13.85 0.60 -15.05
N ASP A 82 -12.92 1.56 -15.06
CA ASP A 82 -13.20 2.99 -14.96
C ASP A 82 -13.98 3.52 -16.17
N SER A 83 -13.80 2.93 -17.37
CA SER A 83 -14.59 3.25 -18.56
C SER A 83 -16.00 2.63 -18.54
N GLY A 84 -16.32 1.86 -17.49
CA GLY A 84 -17.63 1.26 -17.27
C GLY A 84 -17.76 -0.19 -17.74
N MET A 85 -16.72 -0.80 -18.32
CA MET A 85 -16.76 -2.16 -18.87
C MET A 85 -17.19 -3.20 -17.81
N PRO A 86 -18.18 -4.08 -18.09
CA PRO A 86 -18.58 -5.15 -17.18
C PRO A 86 -17.42 -6.08 -16.82
N LEU A 87 -17.42 -6.60 -15.57
CA LEU A 87 -16.32 -7.41 -15.04
C LEU A 87 -15.96 -8.63 -15.91
N LEU A 88 -16.97 -9.31 -16.45
CA LEU A 88 -16.79 -10.46 -17.32
C LEU A 88 -16.10 -10.07 -18.63
N GLU A 89 -16.54 -8.98 -19.24
CA GLU A 89 -15.98 -8.45 -20.48
C GLU A 89 -14.54 -7.96 -20.27
N THR A 90 -14.28 -7.26 -19.16
CA THR A 90 -12.91 -6.89 -18.76
C THR A 90 -12.00 -8.10 -18.60
N SER A 91 -12.49 -9.20 -18.03
CA SER A 91 -11.66 -10.40 -17.87
C SER A 91 -11.24 -11.00 -19.21
N PHE A 92 -12.14 -11.03 -20.19
CA PHE A 92 -11.82 -11.53 -21.54
C PHE A 92 -10.95 -10.57 -22.33
N GLU A 93 -11.16 -9.26 -22.22
CA GLU A 93 -10.36 -8.24 -22.91
C GLU A 93 -8.89 -8.23 -22.44
N LEU A 94 -8.65 -8.66 -21.20
CA LEU A 94 -7.32 -8.84 -20.62
C LEU A 94 -6.72 -10.22 -20.88
N GLY A 95 -7.39 -11.07 -21.66
CA GLY A 95 -6.94 -12.43 -21.99
C GLY A 95 -6.98 -13.40 -20.82
N MET A 96 -7.79 -13.12 -19.80
CA MET A 96 -7.95 -14.03 -18.67
C MET A 96 -9.01 -15.10 -18.96
N SER A 97 -8.85 -16.26 -18.33
CA SER A 97 -9.80 -17.38 -18.43
C SER A 97 -11.16 -17.11 -17.80
N GLY A 98 -11.31 -16.00 -17.07
CA GLY A 98 -12.60 -15.53 -16.55
C GLY A 98 -12.47 -14.58 -15.34
N PRO A 99 -13.61 -14.15 -14.78
CA PRO A 99 -13.65 -13.16 -13.70
C PRO A 99 -12.92 -13.58 -12.43
N GLY A 100 -12.85 -14.89 -12.15
CA GLY A 100 -12.12 -15.42 -11.00
C GLY A 100 -10.63 -15.12 -11.05
N ARG A 101 -10.01 -15.11 -12.24
CA ARG A 101 -8.58 -14.81 -12.38
C ARG A 101 -8.29 -13.32 -12.22
N LEU A 102 -9.20 -12.47 -12.70
CA LEU A 102 -9.15 -11.03 -12.47
C LEU A 102 -9.34 -10.72 -10.99
N HIS A 103 -10.26 -11.45 -10.33
CA HIS A 103 -10.46 -11.38 -8.90
C HIS A 103 -9.21 -11.78 -8.11
N ASP A 104 -8.61 -12.92 -8.41
CA ASP A 104 -7.35 -13.35 -7.78
C ASP A 104 -6.25 -12.31 -7.97
N LEU A 105 -6.16 -11.71 -9.17
CA LEU A 105 -5.16 -10.69 -9.47
C LEU A 105 -5.34 -9.45 -8.59
N PHE A 106 -6.56 -8.92 -8.50
CA PHE A 106 -6.91 -7.78 -7.64
C PHE A 106 -6.77 -8.11 -6.15
N VAL A 107 -7.17 -9.30 -5.69
CA VAL A 107 -7.02 -9.67 -4.27
C VAL A 107 -5.54 -9.83 -3.90
N THR A 108 -4.74 -10.43 -4.78
CA THR A 108 -3.30 -10.63 -4.54
C THR A 108 -2.53 -9.31 -4.53
N HIS A 109 -2.96 -8.31 -5.30
CA HIS A 109 -2.21 -7.04 -5.46
C HIS A 109 -2.82 -5.86 -4.70
N GLU A 110 -4.13 -5.83 -4.49
CA GLU A 110 -4.88 -4.71 -3.89
C GLU A 110 -5.73 -5.13 -2.66
N ALA A 111 -5.66 -6.39 -2.23
CA ALA A 111 -6.44 -6.94 -1.10
C ALA A 111 -7.98 -6.76 -1.22
N MET A 112 -8.48 -6.52 -2.43
CA MET A 112 -9.91 -6.29 -2.70
C MET A 112 -10.37 -6.97 -3.99
N SER A 113 -11.69 -7.11 -4.15
CA SER A 113 -12.25 -7.62 -5.40
C SER A 113 -12.29 -6.49 -6.46
N PRO A 114 -12.22 -6.80 -7.76
CA PRO A 114 -12.34 -5.78 -8.80
C PRO A 114 -13.72 -5.09 -8.81
N GLY A 115 -14.77 -5.75 -8.28
CA GLY A 115 -16.09 -5.17 -8.09
C GLY A 115 -16.13 -4.14 -6.96
N ASP A 116 -15.46 -4.41 -5.84
CA ASP A 116 -15.31 -3.47 -4.72
C ASP A 116 -14.55 -2.21 -5.18
N TYR A 117 -13.55 -2.39 -6.05
CA TYR A 117 -12.74 -1.31 -6.61
C TYR A 117 -13.56 -0.41 -7.54
N LYS A 118 -14.21 -1.02 -8.54
CA LYS A 118 -15.02 -0.30 -9.55
C LYS A 118 -16.14 0.53 -8.92
N THR A 119 -16.68 0.08 -7.80
CA THR A 119 -17.81 0.74 -7.13
C THR A 119 -17.40 1.75 -6.06
N ARG A 120 -16.09 1.95 -5.82
CA ARG A 120 -15.54 2.74 -4.70
C ARG A 120 -16.19 2.40 -3.34
N GLY A 121 -16.45 1.11 -3.12
CA GLY A 121 -17.06 0.60 -1.90
C GLY A 121 -18.59 0.48 -1.90
N ALA A 122 -19.28 0.57 -3.05
CA ALA A 122 -20.74 0.29 -3.05
C ALA A 122 -20.99 -1.17 -2.66
N GLY A 123 -21.74 -1.37 -1.57
CA GLY A 123 -21.97 -2.69 -0.94
C GLY A 123 -21.02 -3.01 0.22
N LEU A 124 -19.96 -2.22 0.44
CA LEU A 124 -19.11 -2.32 1.62
C LEU A 124 -19.81 -1.64 2.80
N THR A 125 -20.09 -2.39 3.87
CA THR A 125 -20.52 -1.79 5.13
C THR A 125 -19.30 -1.54 6.02
N ILE A 126 -19.13 -0.29 6.45
CA ILE A 126 -18.11 0.13 7.39
C ILE A 126 -18.81 0.51 8.70
N ARG A 127 -18.58 -0.30 9.73
CA ARG A 127 -18.99 0.02 11.10
C ARG A 127 -17.97 0.96 11.72
N TYR A 128 -18.41 2.04 12.35
CA TYR A 128 -17.51 2.99 12.99
C TYR A 128 -17.92 3.33 14.42
N GLY A 129 -16.96 3.77 15.22
CA GLY A 129 -17.22 4.23 16.59
C GLY A 129 -16.06 5.04 17.14
N TYR A 130 -16.37 5.88 18.13
CA TYR A 130 -15.41 6.75 18.81
C TYR A 130 -15.07 6.20 20.19
N HIS A 131 -13.78 6.00 20.45
CA HIS A 131 -13.31 5.35 21.68
C HIS A 131 -12.22 6.18 22.36
N PRO A 132 -12.19 6.25 23.70
CA PRO A 132 -11.05 6.82 24.42
C PRO A 132 -9.75 6.09 24.08
N SER A 133 -8.66 6.83 23.93
CA SER A 133 -7.32 6.27 23.75
C SER A 133 -6.27 7.10 24.50
N PRO A 134 -5.04 6.58 24.69
CA PRO A 134 -3.93 7.36 25.25
C PRO A 134 -3.58 8.63 24.45
N PHE A 135 -4.11 8.75 23.22
CA PHE A 135 -3.75 9.80 22.27
C PHE A 135 -4.97 10.66 21.86
N GLY A 136 -6.02 10.71 22.68
CA GLY A 136 -7.28 11.43 22.41
C GLY A 136 -8.40 10.49 21.97
N THR A 137 -9.44 11.03 21.34
CA THR A 137 -10.54 10.20 20.82
C THR A 137 -10.08 9.46 19.57
N ALA A 138 -10.16 8.14 19.58
CA ALA A 138 -9.87 7.29 18.43
C ALA A 138 -11.16 6.98 17.66
N LEU A 139 -11.19 7.32 16.38
CA LEU A 139 -12.22 6.86 15.45
C LEU A 139 -11.76 5.53 14.86
N ILE A 140 -12.50 4.47 15.16
CA ILE A 140 -12.28 3.12 14.64
C ILE A 140 -13.28 2.86 13.53
N MET A 141 -12.82 2.31 12.41
CA MET A 141 -13.63 1.86 11.28
C MET A 141 -13.30 0.40 10.95
N ALA A 142 -14.31 -0.45 10.93
CA ALA A 142 -14.16 -1.89 10.67
C ALA A 142 -15.13 -2.36 9.59
N THR A 143 -14.69 -3.33 8.81
CA THR A 143 -15.49 -4.09 7.86
C THR A 143 -15.60 -5.54 8.36
N ASP A 144 -16.42 -6.36 7.71
CA ASP A 144 -16.49 -7.79 8.02
C ASP A 144 -15.15 -8.53 7.78
N ARG A 145 -14.21 -7.90 7.06
CA ARG A 145 -12.85 -8.41 6.78
C ARG A 145 -11.81 -7.98 7.82
N GLY A 146 -12.09 -6.98 8.66
CA GLY A 146 -11.14 -6.46 9.64
C GLY A 146 -11.13 -4.93 9.78
N LEU A 147 -10.13 -4.42 10.49
CA LEU A 147 -9.92 -2.99 10.73
C LEU A 147 -9.57 -2.28 9.42
N ALA A 148 -10.40 -1.34 8.99
CA ALA A 148 -10.24 -0.58 7.75
C ALA A 148 -9.85 0.89 7.98
N GLY A 149 -10.01 1.38 9.20
CA GLY A 149 -9.58 2.72 9.56
C GLY A 149 -9.33 2.91 11.05
N LEU A 150 -8.31 3.71 11.34
CA LEU A 150 -8.00 4.23 12.66
C LEU A 150 -7.50 5.67 12.51
N ALA A 151 -8.25 6.59 13.09
CA ALA A 151 -8.03 8.01 13.08
C ALA A 151 -8.10 8.58 14.50
N PHE A 152 -7.66 9.83 14.67
CA PHE A 152 -7.75 10.51 15.95
C PHE A 152 -8.43 11.86 15.80
N SER A 153 -9.11 12.29 16.85
CA SER A 153 -9.66 13.64 16.95
C SER A 153 -9.44 14.19 18.35
N ASP A 154 -9.28 15.50 18.44
CA ASP A 154 -9.42 16.21 19.71
C ASP A 154 -10.93 16.40 20.02
N PRO A 155 -11.31 16.69 21.28
CA PRO A 155 -12.71 16.87 21.64
C PRO A 155 -13.38 17.96 20.79
N GLY A 156 -14.49 17.61 20.13
CA GLY A 156 -15.22 18.50 19.22
C GLY A 156 -14.82 18.39 17.74
N GLU A 157 -13.77 17.61 17.41
CA GLU A 157 -13.32 17.39 16.03
C GLU A 157 -13.76 16.03 15.45
N GLU A 158 -14.61 15.28 16.17
CA GLU A 158 -15.02 13.91 15.83
C GLU A 158 -15.70 13.83 14.44
N ARG A 159 -16.53 14.84 14.12
CA ARG A 159 -17.21 14.93 12.83
C ARG A 159 -16.24 15.20 11.68
N ALA A 160 -15.22 16.03 11.91
CA ALA A 160 -14.21 16.35 10.90
C ALA A 160 -13.33 15.12 10.61
N ALA A 161 -12.91 14.40 11.65
CA ALA A 161 -12.16 13.15 11.50
C ALA A 161 -12.98 12.09 10.75
N PHE A 162 -14.28 11.96 11.05
CA PHE A 162 -15.15 11.05 10.30
C PHE A 162 -15.35 11.49 8.85
N ALA A 163 -15.57 12.77 8.57
CA ALA A 163 -15.70 13.27 7.20
C ALA A 163 -14.43 13.04 6.37
N ASP A 164 -13.25 13.30 6.94
CA ASP A 164 -11.97 13.00 6.30
C ASP A 164 -11.82 11.51 5.99
N MET A 165 -12.03 10.64 6.99
CA MET A 165 -11.90 9.20 6.81
C MET A 165 -12.93 8.61 5.85
N SER A 166 -14.17 9.11 5.89
CA SER A 166 -15.25 8.63 5.01
C SER A 166 -15.13 9.12 3.57
N SER A 167 -14.47 10.25 3.34
CA SER A 167 -14.18 10.75 1.98
C SER A 167 -13.36 9.79 1.12
N ARG A 168 -12.67 8.84 1.76
CA ARG A 168 -11.86 7.80 1.11
C ARG A 168 -12.73 6.70 0.49
N TRP A 169 -13.91 6.44 1.06
CA TRP A 169 -14.89 5.44 0.57
C TRP A 169 -16.28 6.08 0.46
N PRO A 170 -16.47 7.03 -0.46
CA PRO A 170 -17.69 7.83 -0.51
C PRO A 170 -18.95 7.00 -0.83
N ASN A 171 -18.80 5.79 -1.39
CA ASN A 171 -19.91 4.90 -1.72
C ASN A 171 -20.13 3.77 -0.69
N ALA A 172 -19.34 3.72 0.38
CA ALA A 172 -19.54 2.75 1.46
C ALA A 172 -20.75 3.12 2.33
N ASN A 173 -21.40 2.10 2.90
CA ASN A 173 -22.45 2.29 3.88
C ASN A 173 -21.83 2.41 5.28
N TYR A 174 -21.94 3.58 5.90
CA TYR A 174 -21.39 3.84 7.23
C TYR A 174 -22.45 3.64 8.31
N VAL A 175 -22.14 2.79 9.28
CA VAL A 175 -23.03 2.49 10.41
C VAL A 175 -22.28 2.78 11.71
N GLU A 176 -22.81 3.67 12.53
CA GLU A 176 -22.27 3.88 13.87
C GLU A 176 -22.59 2.68 14.75
N ASP A 177 -21.55 1.99 15.23
CA ASP A 177 -21.64 0.76 15.99
C ASP A 177 -20.41 0.65 16.92
N MET A 178 -20.54 1.27 18.09
CA MET A 178 -19.50 1.22 19.14
C MET A 178 -19.30 -0.18 19.70
N ALA A 179 -20.33 -1.04 19.67
CA ALA A 179 -20.22 -2.41 20.16
C ALA A 179 -19.35 -3.27 19.23
N ALA A 180 -19.53 -3.14 17.92
CA ALA A 180 -18.70 -3.83 16.94
C ALA A 180 -17.24 -3.33 16.92
N THR A 181 -17.01 -2.04 17.21
CA THR A 181 -15.67 -1.43 17.16
C THR A 181 -14.93 -1.46 18.51
N GLY A 182 -15.63 -1.69 19.63
CA GLY A 182 -15.07 -1.76 20.98
C GLY A 182 -13.94 -2.78 21.16
N PRO A 183 -14.06 -4.04 20.66
CA PRO A 183 -12.98 -5.01 20.73
C PRO A 183 -11.68 -4.56 20.06
N TYR A 184 -11.77 -3.80 18.96
CA TYR A 184 -10.60 -3.20 18.31
C TYR A 184 -9.96 -2.14 19.20
N ALA A 185 -10.75 -1.21 19.74
CA ALA A 185 -10.25 -0.15 20.60
C ALA A 185 -9.56 -0.69 21.87
N ALA A 186 -10.15 -1.69 22.52
CA ALA A 186 -9.58 -2.34 23.69
C ALA A 186 -8.23 -3.00 23.40
N ARG A 187 -8.06 -3.53 22.19
CA ARG A 187 -6.86 -4.28 21.80
C ARG A 187 -5.73 -3.41 21.23
N ILE A 188 -6.08 -2.40 20.43
CA ILE A 188 -5.09 -1.61 19.68
C ILE A 188 -4.12 -0.91 20.61
N PHE A 189 -4.59 -0.32 21.71
CA PHE A 189 -3.78 0.52 22.58
C PHE A 189 -3.21 -0.19 23.81
N ASP A 190 -3.43 -1.51 23.93
CA ASP A 190 -2.94 -2.33 25.05
C ASP A 190 -1.90 -3.36 24.56
N PRO A 191 -0.59 -3.08 24.75
CA PRO A 191 0.49 -3.99 24.39
C PRO A 191 0.40 -5.37 25.03
N THR A 192 -0.25 -5.51 26.19
CA THR A 192 -0.39 -6.80 26.88
C THR A 192 -1.29 -7.78 26.13
N LEU A 193 -2.13 -7.26 25.23
CA LEU A 193 -3.04 -8.03 24.37
C LEU A 193 -2.45 -8.31 22.98
N TRP A 194 -1.21 -7.89 22.71
CA TRP A 194 -0.58 -8.09 21.41
C TRP A 194 0.07 -9.46 21.32
N ARG A 195 -0.36 -10.22 20.32
CA ARG A 195 -0.03 -11.63 20.16
C ARG A 195 0.35 -11.92 18.71
N PRO A 196 1.59 -12.39 18.44
CA PRO A 196 2.01 -12.75 17.08
C PRO A 196 1.15 -13.85 16.45
N ASP A 197 0.62 -14.76 17.26
CA ASP A 197 -0.23 -15.87 16.85
C ASP A 197 -1.70 -15.47 16.58
N GLN A 198 -2.09 -14.25 16.94
CA GLN A 198 -3.45 -13.74 16.71
C GLN A 198 -3.41 -12.33 16.13
N PRO A 199 -2.78 -12.06 14.98
CA PRO A 199 -2.58 -10.69 14.51
C PRO A 199 -3.89 -9.94 14.29
N LEU A 200 -3.85 -8.62 14.46
CA LEU A 200 -4.98 -7.76 14.10
C LEU A 200 -5.15 -7.79 12.58
N HIS A 201 -6.32 -8.20 12.11
CA HIS A 201 -6.61 -8.23 10.68
C HIS A 201 -6.90 -6.80 10.21
N VAL A 202 -6.05 -6.30 9.31
CA VAL A 202 -6.15 -4.95 8.74
C VAL A 202 -6.50 -5.04 7.27
N VAL A 203 -7.33 -4.10 6.82
CA VAL A 203 -7.73 -3.93 5.43
C VAL A 203 -7.20 -2.58 4.98
N MET A 204 -6.11 -2.60 4.21
CA MET A 204 -5.54 -1.41 3.60
C MET A 204 -6.13 -1.22 2.22
N ILE A 205 -6.70 -0.05 1.98
CA ILE A 205 -7.27 0.25 0.68
C ILE A 205 -6.72 1.60 0.22
N GLY A 206 -6.04 1.59 -0.93
CA GLY A 206 -5.29 2.71 -1.48
C GLY A 206 -4.60 2.29 -2.78
N THR A 207 -3.85 3.21 -3.39
CA THR A 207 -3.09 2.90 -4.62
C THR A 207 -1.92 1.94 -4.33
N ASP A 208 -1.43 1.22 -5.35
CA ASP A 208 -0.26 0.34 -5.23
C ASP A 208 0.96 1.02 -4.60
N PHE A 209 1.14 2.32 -4.88
CA PHE A 209 2.20 3.10 -4.24
C PHE A 209 1.93 3.35 -2.76
N GLN A 210 0.70 3.70 -2.39
CA GLN A 210 0.31 3.90 -1.00
C GLN A 210 0.42 2.61 -0.19
N VAL A 211 -0.09 1.50 -0.71
CA VAL A 211 -0.04 0.18 -0.06
C VAL A 211 1.41 -0.23 0.20
N ARG A 212 2.30 -0.15 -0.80
CA ARG A 212 3.73 -0.44 -0.60
C ARG A 212 4.39 0.46 0.46
N VAL A 213 4.02 1.73 0.53
CA VAL A 213 4.50 2.64 1.59
C VAL A 213 4.00 2.16 2.95
N TRP A 214 2.72 1.81 3.09
CA TRP A 214 2.14 1.35 4.35
C TRP A 214 2.71 0.01 4.81
N GLU A 215 2.97 -0.92 3.89
CA GLU A 215 3.70 -2.16 4.17
C GLU A 215 5.14 -1.89 4.64
N ALA A 216 5.83 -0.95 4.01
CA ALA A 216 7.16 -0.54 4.46
C ALA A 216 7.12 0.10 5.86
N LEU A 217 6.06 0.85 6.19
CA LEU A 217 5.85 1.38 7.54
C LEU A 217 5.65 0.27 8.58
N LEU A 218 4.84 -0.76 8.27
CA LEU A 218 4.60 -1.90 9.17
C LEU A 218 5.89 -2.64 9.55
N ASN A 219 6.90 -2.61 8.67
CA ASN A 219 8.22 -3.20 8.93
C ASN A 219 9.13 -2.36 9.84
N ILE A 220 8.73 -1.16 10.25
CA ILE A 220 9.50 -0.33 11.18
C ILE A 220 9.20 -0.79 12.62
N PRO A 221 10.17 -1.32 13.39
CA PRO A 221 9.90 -1.79 14.75
C PRO A 221 9.48 -0.66 15.70
N MET A 222 8.79 -1.01 16.78
CA MET A 222 8.47 -0.08 17.86
C MET A 222 9.72 0.57 18.44
N GLY A 223 9.64 1.87 18.74
CA GLY A 223 10.77 2.65 19.26
C GLY A 223 11.88 2.91 18.25
N LYS A 224 11.68 2.54 16.97
CA LYS A 224 12.58 2.88 15.85
C LYS A 224 11.90 3.87 14.91
N ALA A 225 12.72 4.62 14.18
CA ALA A 225 12.25 5.54 13.15
C ALA A 225 13.01 5.32 11.84
N ARG A 226 12.36 5.64 10.72
CA ARG A 226 12.98 5.66 9.38
C ARG A 226 12.72 7.00 8.72
N THR A 227 13.68 7.45 7.91
CA THR A 227 13.46 8.66 7.11
C THR A 227 12.54 8.36 5.92
N TYR A 228 11.81 9.37 5.45
CA TYR A 228 11.02 9.24 4.21
C TYR A 228 11.87 8.75 3.03
N SER A 229 13.13 9.17 2.93
CA SER A 229 14.06 8.69 1.90
C SER A 229 14.46 7.23 2.06
N SER A 230 14.63 6.76 3.30
CA SER A 230 14.89 5.34 3.57
C SER A 230 13.69 4.46 3.19
N ILE A 231 12.47 4.93 3.45
CA ILE A 231 11.25 4.23 3.05
C ILE A 231 11.12 4.22 1.52
N ALA A 232 11.39 5.35 0.87
CA ALA A 232 11.38 5.47 -0.59
C ALA A 232 12.38 4.50 -1.24
N ALA A 233 13.59 4.38 -0.70
CA ALA A 233 14.58 3.41 -1.14
C ALA A 233 14.13 1.96 -0.93
N SER A 234 13.52 1.63 0.22
CA SER A 234 13.10 0.25 0.51
C SER A 234 11.97 -0.25 -0.39
N ILE A 235 11.14 0.66 -0.92
CA ILE A 235 10.06 0.31 -1.86
C ILE A 235 10.49 0.37 -3.34
N GLY A 236 11.79 0.53 -3.62
CA GLY A 236 12.32 0.60 -4.99
C GLY A 236 12.08 1.94 -5.69
N ALA A 237 11.76 3.00 -4.96
CA ALA A 237 11.48 4.33 -5.50
C ALA A 237 12.31 5.43 -4.80
N PRO A 238 13.65 5.41 -4.87
CA PRO A 238 14.53 6.25 -4.04
C PRO A 238 14.33 7.76 -4.21
N SER A 239 13.88 8.21 -5.38
CA SER A 239 13.56 9.62 -5.66
C SER A 239 12.20 10.07 -5.12
N ALA A 240 11.35 9.14 -4.65
CA ALA A 240 9.95 9.40 -4.33
C ALA A 240 9.69 9.87 -2.88
N SER A 241 10.69 10.45 -2.19
CA SER A 241 10.58 10.84 -0.77
C SER A 241 9.37 11.73 -0.46
N ARG A 242 9.03 12.67 -1.35
CA ARG A 242 7.84 13.54 -1.18
C ARG A 242 6.53 12.77 -1.36
N ALA A 243 6.48 11.88 -2.35
CA ALA A 243 5.32 11.01 -2.58
C ALA A 243 5.11 10.05 -1.41
N VAL A 244 6.18 9.52 -0.82
CA VAL A 244 6.12 8.75 0.43
C VAL A 244 5.53 9.59 1.55
N GLY A 245 5.92 10.86 1.69
CA GLY A 245 5.30 11.77 2.67
C GLY A 245 3.80 11.94 2.47
N ALA A 246 3.34 12.09 1.23
CA ALA A 246 1.92 12.17 0.90
C ALA A 246 1.18 10.84 1.20
N ALA A 247 1.75 9.70 0.83
CA ALA A 247 1.21 8.38 1.14
C ALA A 247 1.16 8.11 2.65
N ASN A 248 2.15 8.58 3.41
CA ASN A 248 2.19 8.51 4.87
C ASN A 248 1.07 9.32 5.52
N GLY A 249 0.75 10.52 4.98
CA GLY A 249 -0.39 11.33 5.40
C GLY A 249 -1.73 10.67 5.04
N ALA A 250 -1.79 9.99 3.91
CA ALA A 250 -2.97 9.25 3.46
C ALA A 250 -3.18 7.91 4.19
N ASN A 251 -2.38 7.55 5.21
CA ASN A 251 -2.53 6.31 5.95
C ASN A 251 -3.94 6.20 6.59
N PRO A 252 -4.76 5.18 6.26
CA PRO A 252 -6.08 4.99 6.87
C PRO A 252 -6.02 4.40 8.27
N LEU A 253 -4.92 3.78 8.66
CA LEU A 253 -4.78 2.99 9.89
C LEU A 253 -3.70 3.60 10.77
N SER A 254 -3.90 4.85 11.21
CA SER A 254 -2.91 5.55 12.05
C SER A 254 -2.59 4.75 13.30
N PHE A 255 -1.37 4.88 13.85
CA PHE A 255 -0.85 4.05 14.96
C PHE A 255 -0.61 2.57 14.60
N VAL A 256 -1.58 1.85 14.05
CA VAL A 256 -1.43 0.42 13.64
C VAL A 256 -0.47 0.29 12.47
N VAL A 257 -0.69 1.04 11.39
CA VAL A 257 0.34 1.33 10.38
C VAL A 257 1.14 2.52 10.93
N PRO A 258 2.41 2.34 11.30
CA PRO A 258 3.11 3.28 12.16
C PRO A 258 3.70 4.48 11.40
N CYS A 259 2.83 5.26 10.76
CA CYS A 259 3.19 6.47 10.02
C CYS A 259 3.85 7.57 10.87
N HIS A 260 3.71 7.50 12.21
CA HIS A 260 4.40 8.34 13.17
C HIS A 260 5.90 8.01 13.29
N ARG A 261 6.34 6.81 12.89
CA ARG A 261 7.76 6.40 12.88
C ARG A 261 8.52 6.90 11.63
N ALA A 262 7.83 7.53 10.67
CA ALA A 262 8.44 8.16 9.51
C ALA A 262 8.84 9.63 9.81
N ILE A 263 10.09 9.99 9.54
CA ILE A 263 10.66 11.32 9.88
C ILE A 263 11.42 11.98 8.72
N GLY A 264 11.68 13.28 8.86
CA GLY A 264 12.52 14.02 7.92
C GLY A 264 13.99 13.60 8.00
N LYS A 265 14.78 13.89 6.96
CA LYS A 265 16.22 13.56 6.90
C LYS A 265 17.04 14.30 7.98
N SER A 266 16.58 15.46 8.43
CA SER A 266 17.19 16.23 9.52
C SER A 266 16.95 15.62 10.91
N GLY A 267 16.10 14.60 11.02
CA GLY A 267 15.65 14.06 12.30
C GLY A 267 14.42 14.77 12.86
N ASP A 268 13.97 15.86 12.23
CA ASP A 268 12.80 16.61 12.68
C ASP A 268 11.51 15.83 12.53
N LEU A 269 10.65 15.94 13.54
CA LEU A 269 9.26 15.51 13.46
C LEU A 269 8.48 16.50 12.60
N THR A 270 8.41 16.19 11.32
CA THR A 270 7.58 16.91 10.35
C THR A 270 6.33 16.10 10.04
N GLY A 271 5.23 16.80 9.77
CA GLY A 271 3.97 16.26 9.26
C GLY A 271 3.39 15.08 10.05
N TYR A 272 2.22 15.27 10.65
CA TYR A 272 1.38 14.16 11.07
C TYR A 272 -0.06 14.53 10.77
N HIS A 273 -0.78 13.63 10.10
CA HIS A 273 -2.14 13.90 9.66
C HIS A 273 -3.04 14.32 10.82
N TRP A 274 -2.86 13.68 11.98
CA TRP A 274 -3.59 13.99 13.22
C TRP A 274 -2.79 14.88 14.19
N GLY A 275 -1.88 15.73 13.71
CA GLY A 275 -1.18 16.73 14.52
C GLY A 275 0.14 16.29 15.17
N LEU A 276 1.12 17.19 15.19
CA LEU A 276 2.48 16.90 15.66
C LEU A 276 2.57 16.57 17.15
N THR A 277 1.70 17.14 17.99
CA THR A 277 1.64 16.82 19.43
C THR A 277 1.35 15.34 19.64
N ARG A 278 0.40 14.79 18.87
CA ARG A 278 0.03 13.38 18.90
C ARG A 278 1.16 12.47 18.44
N LYS A 279 1.85 12.83 17.34
CA LYS A 279 3.05 12.10 16.88
C LYS A 279 4.12 12.02 17.97
N ARG A 280 4.38 13.12 18.69
CA ARG A 280 5.32 13.14 19.83
C ARG A 280 4.85 12.25 20.98
N ALA A 281 3.57 12.32 21.33
CA ALA A 281 3.00 11.50 22.41
C ALA A 281 3.12 10.00 22.11
N ILE A 282 2.81 9.58 20.88
CA ILE A 282 2.94 8.17 20.47
C ILE A 282 4.40 7.71 20.54
N LEU A 283 5.34 8.49 19.99
CA LEU A 283 6.77 8.14 20.04
C LEU A 283 7.31 8.07 21.48
N GLY A 284 6.89 9.00 22.35
CA GLY A 284 7.25 8.99 23.77
C GLY A 284 6.68 7.78 24.51
N TRP A 285 5.44 7.42 24.21
CA TRP A 285 4.80 6.21 24.74
C TRP A 285 5.54 4.94 24.31
N GLU A 286 5.89 4.81 23.03
CA GLU A 286 6.69 3.68 22.52
C GLU A 286 8.05 3.57 23.22
N ALA A 287 8.72 4.71 23.45
CA ALA A 287 10.01 4.72 24.15
C ALA A 287 9.88 4.16 25.57
N GLY A 288 8.78 4.48 26.27
CA GLY A 288 8.46 3.91 27.58
C GLY A 288 8.20 2.41 27.54
N GLN A 289 7.50 1.90 26.51
CA GLN A 289 7.24 0.47 26.34
C GLN A 289 8.50 -0.34 26.05
N VAL A 290 9.46 0.21 25.30
CA VAL A 290 10.71 -0.49 24.92
C VAL A 290 11.77 -0.45 26.03
N SER A 291 11.67 0.52 26.94
CA SER A 291 12.62 0.70 28.04
C SER A 291 12.28 -0.09 29.30
N THR A 292 11.16 -0.83 29.28
CA THR A 292 10.66 -1.69 30.37
C THR A 292 10.88 -3.15 30.00
#